data_AF-A0A2E8BC36-F1
#
_entry.id   AF-A0A2E8BC36-F1
#
_cell.length_a   1.000
_cell.length_b   1.000
_cell.length_c   1.000
_cell.angle_alpha   90.00
_cell.angle_beta   90.00
_cell.angle_gamma   90.00
#
_symmetry.space_group_name_H-M   'P 1'
#
loop_
_entity.id
_entity.type
_entity.pdbx_description
1 polymer ?
#
loop_
_entity_poly.entity_id
_entity_poly.type
_entity_poly.pdbx_seq_one_letter_code
_entity_poly.pdbx_strand_id
1 'polypeptide(L)'
;MADESTRTVTMIVLILAFLGMMIFVAMKAKKNRMDALKNQQPKVAGEDVLEGGARHPQRFDEPDDEALEEMAELLGEGSEDES
;
A
#
# COMPACT_ATOMS: atom_id res chain seq x y z
N MET A 1 24.70 -9.86 -55.59
CA MET A 1 24.02 -8.58 -55.30
C MET A 1 22.56 -8.93 -55.05
N ALA A 2 21.98 -8.59 -53.90
CA ALA A 2 20.56 -8.83 -53.69
C ALA A 2 19.77 -7.95 -54.68
N ASP A 3 18.79 -8.55 -55.34
CA ASP A 3 17.97 -7.86 -56.34
C ASP A 3 17.25 -6.67 -55.70
N GLU A 4 17.08 -5.57 -56.44
CA GLU A 4 16.46 -4.34 -55.92
C GLU A 4 15.03 -4.60 -55.39
N SER A 5 14.36 -5.57 -56.01
CA SER A 5 13.06 -6.11 -55.60
C SER A 5 13.14 -6.76 -54.21
N THR A 6 14.14 -7.59 -53.95
CA THR A 6 14.35 -8.26 -52.66
C THR A 6 14.61 -7.24 -51.56
N ARG A 7 15.40 -6.21 -51.84
CA ARG A 7 15.69 -5.14 -50.88
C ARG A 7 14.43 -4.36 -50.49
N THR A 8 13.60 -4.05 -51.48
CA THR A 8 12.34 -3.32 -51.28
C THR A 8 11.34 -4.13 -50.46
N VAL A 9 11.11 -5.39 -50.84
CA VAL A 9 10.20 -6.29 -50.11
C VAL A 9 10.68 -6.49 -48.67
N THR A 10 11.98 -6.71 -48.47
CA THR A 10 12.55 -6.87 -47.13
C THR A 10 12.35 -5.61 -46.27
N MET A 11 12.55 -4.42 -46.83
CA MET A 11 12.32 -3.16 -46.12
C MET A 11 10.85 -3.02 -45.68
N ILE A 12 9.90 -3.33 -46.56
CA ILE A 12 8.46 -3.27 -46.24
C ILE A 12 8.12 -4.23 -45.08
N VAL A 13 8.63 -5.47 -45.14
CA VAL A 13 8.41 -6.46 -44.07
C VAL A 13 8.99 -5.97 -42.74
N LEU A 14 10.18 -5.38 -42.74
CA LEU A 14 10.82 -4.84 -41.55
C LEU A 14 10.02 -3.67 -40.95
N ILE A 15 9.50 -2.77 -41.79
CA ILE A 15 8.65 -1.65 -41.33
C ILE A 15 7.37 -2.19 -40.68
N LEU A 16 6.71 -3.17 -41.30
CA LEU A 16 5.51 -3.77 -40.73
C LEU A 16 5.78 -4.49 -39.40
N ALA A 17 6.90 -5.23 -39.31
CA ALA A 17 7.32 -5.86 -38.07
C ALA A 17 7.61 -4.83 -36.97
N PHE A 18 8.26 -3.72 -37.32
CA PHE A 18 8.56 -2.64 -36.39
C PHE A 18 7.29 -1.94 -35.86
N LEU A 19 6.34 -1.63 -36.75
CA LEU A 19 5.05 -1.08 -36.36
C LEU A 19 4.26 -2.05 -35.45
N GLY A 20 4.27 -3.34 -35.79
CA GLY A 20 3.67 -4.37 -34.93
C GLY A 20 4.29 -4.39 -33.53
N MET A 21 5.62 -4.29 -33.45
CA MET A 21 6.34 -4.23 -32.18
C MET A 21 6.00 -2.97 -31.38
N MET A 22 5.91 -1.80 -32.02
CA MET A 22 5.50 -0.56 -31.33
C MET A 22 4.12 -0.70 -30.70
N ILE A 23 3.14 -1.24 -31.43
CA ILE A 23 1.78 -1.45 -30.93
C ILE A 23 1.78 -2.41 -29.74
N PHE A 24 2.50 -3.52 -29.84
CA PHE A 24 2.62 -4.50 -28.77
C PHE A 24 3.22 -3.88 -27.49
N VAL A 25 4.31 -3.13 -27.63
CA VAL A 25 4.96 -2.45 -26.51
C VAL A 25 4.02 -1.40 -25.89
N ALA A 26 3.32 -0.60 -26.70
CA ALA A 26 2.38 0.40 -26.21
C ALA A 26 1.22 -0.24 -25.42
N MET A 27 0.66 -1.35 -25.91
CA MET A 27 -0.39 -2.12 -25.20
C MET A 27 0.14 -2.67 -23.87
N LYS A 28 1.32 -3.28 -23.89
CA LYS A 28 1.95 -3.85 -22.67
C LYS A 28 2.28 -2.76 -21.66
N ALA A 29 2.82 -1.62 -22.10
CA ALA A 29 3.12 -0.47 -21.26
C ALA A 29 1.85 0.11 -20.63
N LYS A 30 0.73 0.19 -21.37
CA LYS A 30 -0.55 0.64 -20.84
C LYS A 30 -1.06 -0.28 -19.71
N LYS A 31 -0.95 -1.59 -19.90
CA LYS A 31 -1.32 -2.57 -18.87
C LYS A 31 -0.43 -2.46 -17.63
N ASN A 32 0.89 -2.39 -17.83
CA ASN A 32 1.85 -2.28 -16.74
C ASN A 32 1.69 -0.96 -15.96
N ARG A 33 1.33 0.13 -16.65
CA ARG A 33 1.01 1.42 -16.03
C ARG A 33 -0.27 1.36 -15.21
N MET A 34 -1.30 0.63 -15.66
CA MET A 34 -2.52 0.40 -14.87
C MET A 34 -2.21 -0.39 -13.60
N ASP A 35 -1.40 -1.45 -13.69
CA ASP A 35 -1.02 -2.25 -12.53
C ASP A 35 -0.14 -1.42 -11.55
N ALA A 36 0.78 -0.61 -12.07
CA ALA A 36 1.56 0.33 -11.26
C ALA A 36 0.67 1.36 -10.57
N LEU A 37 -0.30 1.96 -11.26
CA LEU A 37 -1.25 2.91 -10.68
C LEU A 37 -2.16 2.25 -9.63
N LYS A 38 -2.54 0.98 -9.81
CA LYS A 38 -3.32 0.20 -8.83
C LYS A 38 -2.49 -0.06 -7.56
N ASN A 39 -1.22 -0.43 -7.72
CA ASN A 39 -0.31 -0.65 -6.59
C ASN A 39 0.17 0.66 -5.93
N GLN A 40 0.13 1.77 -6.65
CA GLN A 40 0.46 3.12 -6.16
C GLN A 40 -0.79 3.92 -5.75
N GLN A 41 -1.97 3.28 -5.66
CA GLN A 41 -3.11 3.97 -5.06
C GLN A 41 -2.69 4.46 -3.67
N PRO A 42 -2.99 5.74 -3.34
CA PRO A 42 -2.55 6.32 -2.09
C PRO A 42 -3.07 5.44 -0.96
N LYS A 43 -2.16 4.88 -0.17
CA LYS A 43 -2.51 4.08 1.00
C LYS A 43 -3.40 4.93 1.89
N VAL A 44 -4.68 4.60 1.95
CA VAL A 44 -5.63 5.31 2.80
C VAL A 44 -5.35 4.87 4.23
N ALA A 45 -5.08 5.84 5.11
CA ALA A 45 -4.84 5.56 6.52
C ALA A 45 -6.07 4.85 7.11
N GLY A 46 -5.87 3.63 7.64
CA GLY A 46 -6.93 2.78 8.19
C GLY A 46 -7.31 1.55 7.34
N GLU A 47 -6.86 1.43 6.08
CA GLU A 47 -7.07 0.20 5.28
C GLU A 47 -5.97 -0.87 5.49
N ASP A 48 -4.76 -0.46 5.88
CA ASP A 48 -3.73 -1.40 6.32
C ASP A 48 -4.12 -1.95 7.70
N VAL A 49 -4.11 -3.28 7.86
CA VAL A 49 -4.25 -3.92 9.18
C VAL A 49 -3.10 -3.41 10.04
N LEU A 50 -3.40 -2.50 10.97
CA LEU A 50 -2.42 -1.98 11.91
C LEU A 50 -2.03 -3.12 12.84
N GLU A 51 -0.92 -3.79 12.54
CA GLU A 51 -0.28 -4.78 13.42
C GLU A 51 0.30 -4.14 14.70
N GLY A 52 0.01 -2.85 14.93
CA GLY A 52 0.42 -2.06 16.10
C GLY A 52 -0.62 -2.02 17.23
N GLY A 53 -1.66 -2.85 17.19
CA GLY A 53 -2.58 -2.99 18.32
C GLY A 53 -1.84 -3.40 19.61
N ALA A 54 -2.39 -3.05 20.76
CA ALA A 54 -1.86 -3.48 22.04
C ALA A 54 -1.75 -5.02 22.07
N ARG A 55 -0.56 -5.57 22.36
CA ARG A 55 -0.37 -7.03 22.51
C ARG A 55 -1.31 -7.64 23.55
N HIS A 56 -1.69 -6.85 24.54
CA HIS A 56 -2.65 -7.18 25.58
C HIS A 56 -3.69 -6.07 25.65
N PRO A 57 -4.71 -6.08 24.77
CA PRO A 57 -5.72 -5.03 24.73
C PRO A 57 -6.56 -5.01 26.02
N GLN A 58 -6.65 -6.14 26.73
CA GLN A 58 -7.38 -6.23 27.99
C GLN A 58 -6.76 -5.43 29.14
N ARG A 59 -5.51 -4.97 28.99
CA ARG A 59 -4.86 -4.13 30.01
C ARG A 59 -5.31 -2.66 29.97
N PHE A 60 -6.12 -2.32 28.97
CA PHE A 60 -6.79 -1.04 28.82
C PHE A 60 -8.29 -1.15 29.16
N ASP A 61 -8.74 -2.33 29.63
CA ASP A 61 -10.06 -2.48 30.25
C ASP A 61 -10.05 -1.82 31.65
N GLU A 62 -11.12 -2.01 32.42
CA GLU A 62 -11.30 -1.41 33.75
C GLU A 62 -10.06 -1.66 34.65
N PRO A 63 -9.49 -0.60 35.26
CA PRO A 63 -8.34 -0.74 36.15
C PRO A 63 -8.67 -1.65 37.34
N ASP A 64 -7.65 -2.33 37.86
CA ASP A 64 -7.79 -3.17 39.04
C ASP A 64 -7.97 -2.33 40.32
N ASP A 65 -8.48 -2.97 41.37
CA ASP A 65 -8.79 -2.33 42.65
C ASP A 65 -7.57 -1.61 43.26
N GLU A 66 -6.36 -2.14 43.03
CA GLU A 66 -5.10 -1.54 43.48
C GLU A 66 -4.79 -0.24 42.72
N ALA A 67 -4.97 -0.21 41.40
CA ALA A 67 -4.82 1.04 40.63
C ALA A 67 -5.92 2.06 40.94
N LEU A 68 -7.13 1.60 41.31
CA LEU A 68 -8.21 2.48 41.75
C LEU A 68 -7.90 3.13 43.10
N GLU A 69 -7.32 2.39 44.04
CA GLU A 69 -6.90 2.90 45.36
C GLU A 69 -5.76 3.92 45.23
N GLU A 70 -4.77 3.65 44.36
CA GLU A 70 -3.72 4.63 44.04
C GLU A 70 -4.27 5.91 43.39
N MET A 71 -5.29 5.79 42.51
CA MET A 71 -5.96 6.95 41.93
C MET A 71 -6.76 7.75 42.97
N ALA A 72 -7.39 7.09 43.94
CA ALA A 72 -8.13 7.72 45.03
C ALA A 72 -7.20 8.47 46.01
N GLU A 73 -6.01 7.92 46.28
CA GLU A 73 -4.96 8.60 47.05
C GLU A 73 -4.43 9.84 46.31
N LEU A 74 -4.23 9.74 44.99
CA LEU A 74 -3.82 10.86 44.13
C LEU A 74 -4.90 11.95 43.98
N LEU A 75 -6.19 11.58 44.05
CA LEU A 75 -7.31 12.52 44.09
C LEU A 75 -7.50 13.18 45.46
N GLY A 76 -6.83 12.68 46.51
CA GLY A 76 -6.99 13.16 47.88
C GLY A 76 -8.27 12.69 48.57
N GLU A 77 -9.11 11.86 47.91
CA GLU A 77 -10.35 11.35 48.49
C GLU A 77 -10.10 10.43 49.69
N GLY A 78 -8.95 9.75 49.75
CA GLY A 78 -8.53 8.96 50.91
C GLY A 78 -8.05 9.79 52.12
N SER A 79 -7.93 11.11 51.98
CA SER A 79 -7.44 12.01 53.05
C SER A 79 -8.53 12.88 53.69
N GLU A 80 -9.77 12.82 53.19
CA GLU A 80 -10.88 13.68 53.65
C GLU A 80 -11.80 13.03 54.71
N ASP A 81 -11.48 11.82 55.18
CA ASP A 81 -12.26 11.12 56.24
C ASP A 81 -11.59 11.12 57.64
N GLU A 82 -10.61 12.01 57.89
CA GLU A 82 -10.03 12.23 59.24
C GLU A 82 -10.30 13.65 59.80
N SER A 83 -11.58 14.03 59.95
CA SER A 83 -11.97 15.18 60.80
C SER A 83 -13.25 14.95 61.60
#